data_AF-A0A401GGJ0-F1
#
_entry.id   AF-A0A401GGJ0-F1
#
_cell.length_a   1.000
_cell.length_b   1.000
_cell.length_c   1.000
_cell.angle_alpha   90.00
_cell.angle_beta   90.00
_cell.angle_gamma   90.00
#
_symmetry.space_group_name_H-M   'P 1'
#
loop_
_entity.id
_entity.type
_entity.pdbx_description
1 polymer ?
#
loop_
_entity_poly.entity_id
_entity_poly.type
_entity_poly.pdbx_seq_one_letter_code
_entity_poly.pdbx_strand_id
1 'polypeptide(L)'
;MSTNNHVETQSETVAPIATPVAAGTTALHELLTTMNGSWLALGQSFELLNEQSLRVASAGPTMSDSIVEIQKLRRQLRAQDKKQTLRAKEVKDTIKNLLKDQVVDEMRSHIQEQIGKEIALQVKEQMDAQIQEHLPIPLRQQTNEGRLEIINLRHALVNSEARRKNSMVDLRYEDDPLAVVMKPDGTRSDLYPADLRSLRAYDTYMMSALLKDHGLPELQSQDQNIKQFLCHIGIPAQTAQMTLDSDPLTI
;
A
#
# COMPACT_ATOMS: atom_id res chain seq x y z
N MET A 1 -8.76 34.21 -16.34
CA MET A 1 -10.01 34.80 -16.86
C MET A 1 -10.17 36.13 -16.16
N SER A 2 -9.52 37.17 -16.66
CA SER A 2 -10.02 38.12 -17.68
C SER A 2 -10.66 39.33 -17.01
N THR A 3 -10.09 40.47 -17.39
CA THR A 3 -10.24 41.87 -16.98
C THR A 3 -11.51 42.56 -17.51
N ASN A 4 -11.67 43.82 -17.06
CA ASN A 4 -12.39 44.98 -17.63
C ASN A 4 -13.75 45.33 -16.99
N ASN A 5 -13.91 46.44 -16.25
CA ASN A 5 -13.82 47.88 -16.60
C ASN A 5 -14.71 48.29 -17.78
N HIS A 6 -15.71 49.17 -17.54
CA HIS A 6 -15.69 50.58 -17.99
C HIS A 6 -16.91 51.36 -17.47
N VAL A 7 -16.65 52.60 -17.02
CA VAL A 7 -17.60 53.66 -16.66
C VAL A 7 -17.30 54.80 -17.63
N GLU A 8 -18.32 55.40 -18.23
CA GLU A 8 -18.15 56.64 -18.99
C GLU A 8 -19.37 57.56 -18.82
N THR A 9 -19.12 58.68 -18.16
CA THR A 9 -19.94 59.89 -18.03
C THR A 9 -19.70 60.81 -19.23
N GLN A 10 -20.75 61.42 -19.78
CA GLN A 10 -20.63 62.66 -20.56
C GLN A 10 -21.80 63.61 -20.26
N SER A 11 -21.45 64.81 -19.82
CA SER A 11 -22.30 65.99 -19.67
C SER A 11 -21.57 67.13 -20.38
N GLU A 12 -22.17 67.73 -21.41
CA GLU A 12 -21.66 68.98 -22.00
C GLU A 12 -22.84 69.77 -22.62
N THR A 13 -23.33 70.89 -22.05
CA THR A 13 -22.85 72.29 -21.97
C THR A 13 -23.03 73.13 -23.26
N VAL A 14 -23.55 74.35 -23.06
CA VAL A 14 -23.37 75.61 -23.82
C VAL A 14 -24.29 75.89 -25.02
N ALA A 15 -25.18 76.87 -24.82
CA ALA A 15 -25.66 77.80 -25.84
C ALA A 15 -24.64 78.93 -26.06
N PRO A 16 -24.56 79.54 -27.26
CA PRO A 16 -24.78 80.99 -27.30
C PRO A 16 -25.39 81.57 -28.60
N ILE A 17 -26.27 82.53 -28.34
CA ILE A 17 -26.59 83.83 -28.98
C ILE A 17 -25.76 84.26 -30.21
N ALA A 18 -26.46 84.63 -31.29
CA ALA A 18 -26.10 85.72 -32.22
C ALA A 18 -27.33 86.30 -32.96
N THR A 19 -27.52 87.62 -32.84
CA THR A 19 -28.35 88.53 -33.66
C THR A 19 -27.67 88.74 -35.05
N PRO A 20 -28.25 89.40 -36.11
CA PRO A 20 -29.11 90.59 -36.04
C PRO A 20 -30.07 90.97 -37.25
N VAL A 21 -30.82 92.07 -37.06
CA VAL A 21 -31.18 93.18 -38.01
C VAL A 21 -32.36 93.08 -39.03
N ALA A 22 -33.34 93.98 -38.77
CA ALA A 22 -34.14 94.88 -39.64
C ALA A 22 -35.21 94.37 -40.66
N ALA A 23 -36.49 94.68 -40.37
CA ALA A 23 -37.51 95.16 -41.34
C ALA A 23 -38.85 95.49 -40.63
N GLY A 24 -38.97 96.71 -40.09
CA GLY A 24 -39.97 97.10 -39.09
C GLY A 24 -41.41 97.43 -39.52
N THR A 25 -41.91 96.93 -40.66
CA THR A 25 -43.33 97.18 -41.04
C THR A 25 -44.03 95.98 -41.70
N THR A 26 -43.32 95.05 -42.32
CA THR A 26 -43.83 93.69 -42.62
C THR A 26 -43.87 92.82 -41.36
N ALA A 27 -42.93 93.04 -40.43
CA ALA A 27 -42.86 92.35 -39.14
C ALA A 27 -44.12 92.52 -38.28
N LEU A 28 -44.88 93.63 -38.38
CA LEU A 28 -46.10 93.80 -37.59
C LEU A 28 -47.28 92.98 -38.14
N HIS A 29 -47.41 92.88 -39.46
CA HIS A 29 -48.45 92.04 -40.06
C HIS A 29 -48.10 90.56 -39.91
N GLU A 30 -46.81 90.21 -40.04
CA GLU A 30 -46.27 88.88 -39.77
C GLU A 30 -46.40 88.53 -38.28
N LEU A 31 -46.18 89.47 -37.36
CA LEU A 31 -46.41 89.31 -35.91
C LEU A 31 -47.90 89.10 -35.61
N LEU A 32 -48.81 89.82 -36.27
CA LEU A 32 -50.25 89.58 -36.09
C LEU A 32 -50.68 88.22 -36.67
N THR A 33 -50.21 87.80 -37.84
CA THR A 33 -50.50 86.44 -38.35
C THR A 33 -49.84 85.35 -37.51
N THR A 34 -48.63 85.55 -37.00
CA THR A 34 -47.97 84.58 -36.11
C THR A 34 -48.62 84.56 -34.73
N MET A 35 -49.12 85.68 -34.23
CA MET A 35 -49.84 85.74 -32.96
C MET A 35 -51.25 85.14 -33.08
N ASN A 36 -51.91 85.30 -34.23
CA ASN A 36 -53.19 84.65 -34.49
C ASN A 36 -52.99 83.14 -34.73
N GLY A 37 -51.90 82.75 -35.40
CA GLY A 37 -51.47 81.37 -35.54
C GLY A 37 -51.10 80.73 -34.20
N SER A 38 -50.43 81.47 -33.31
CA SER A 38 -50.11 80.97 -31.97
C SER A 38 -51.33 80.86 -31.07
N TRP A 39 -52.34 81.72 -31.24
CA TRP A 39 -53.63 81.61 -30.57
C TRP A 39 -54.43 80.39 -31.04
N LEU A 40 -54.46 80.13 -32.35
CA LEU A 40 -55.07 78.91 -32.89
C LEU A 40 -54.33 77.65 -32.44
N ALA A 41 -52.99 77.68 -32.43
CA ALA A 41 -52.17 76.58 -31.91
C ALA A 41 -52.34 76.38 -30.40
N LEU A 42 -52.55 77.46 -29.64
CA LEU A 42 -52.90 77.40 -28.21
C LEU A 42 -54.31 76.84 -28.02
N GLY A 43 -55.29 77.22 -28.84
CA GLY A 43 -56.63 76.67 -28.80
C GLY A 43 -56.62 75.15 -29.06
N GLN A 44 -55.90 74.72 -30.09
CA GLN A 44 -55.72 73.30 -30.40
C GLN A 44 -54.93 72.55 -29.32
N SER A 45 -53.91 73.16 -28.70
CA SER A 45 -53.20 72.53 -27.60
C SER A 45 -54.05 72.45 -26.33
N PHE A 46 -54.93 73.43 -26.07
CA PHE A 46 -55.92 73.35 -25.00
C PHE A 46 -56.96 72.26 -25.25
N GLU A 47 -57.46 72.10 -26.48
CA GLU A 47 -58.38 71.01 -26.82
C GLU A 47 -57.70 69.65 -26.69
N LEU A 48 -56.47 69.51 -27.17
CA LEU A 48 -55.71 68.27 -27.08
C LEU A 48 -55.32 67.94 -25.63
N LEU A 49 -55.01 68.94 -24.82
CA LEU A 49 -54.73 68.78 -23.40
C LEU A 49 -56.02 68.48 -22.61
N ASN A 50 -57.16 69.01 -23.04
CA ASN A 50 -58.47 68.68 -22.47
C ASN A 50 -58.88 67.24 -22.83
N GLU A 51 -58.66 66.80 -24.07
CA GLU A 51 -58.91 65.43 -24.50
C GLU A 51 -57.96 64.44 -23.81
N GLN A 52 -56.68 64.81 -23.67
CA GLN A 52 -55.70 64.03 -22.91
C GLN A 52 -56.02 64.00 -21.41
N SER A 53 -56.50 65.12 -20.83
CA SER A 53 -56.96 65.18 -19.44
C SER A 53 -58.18 64.27 -19.22
N LEU A 54 -59.11 64.23 -20.16
CA LEU A 54 -60.25 63.31 -20.14
C LEU A 54 -59.83 61.85 -20.29
N ARG A 55 -58.87 61.54 -21.17
CA ARG A 55 -58.33 60.17 -21.30
C ARG A 55 -57.48 59.75 -20.11
N VAL A 56 -56.75 60.66 -19.47
CA VAL A 56 -56.00 60.38 -18.23
C VAL A 56 -56.94 60.25 -17.04
N ALA A 57 -58.04 61.01 -17.01
CA ALA A 57 -59.10 60.85 -16.02
C ALA A 57 -59.89 59.54 -16.21
N SER A 58 -60.03 59.05 -17.45
CA SER A 58 -60.74 57.80 -17.76
C SER A 58 -59.86 56.55 -17.76
N ALA A 59 -58.57 56.68 -18.07
CA ALA A 59 -57.60 55.57 -18.17
C ALA A 59 -56.61 55.54 -17.00
N GLY A 60 -56.66 56.51 -16.09
CA GLY A 60 -56.05 56.36 -14.79
C GLY A 60 -56.75 55.21 -14.08
N PRO A 61 -56.06 54.10 -13.74
CA PRO A 61 -56.60 53.17 -12.76
C PRO A 61 -56.93 54.04 -11.55
N THR A 62 -58.19 54.09 -11.15
CA THR A 62 -58.62 54.76 -9.94
C THR A 62 -57.59 54.41 -8.87
N MET A 63 -56.90 55.40 -8.28
CA MET A 63 -55.80 55.14 -7.32
C MET A 63 -56.20 54.15 -6.21
N SER A 64 -57.50 53.99 -5.96
CA SER A 64 -58.09 52.95 -5.12
C SER A 64 -57.76 51.51 -5.57
N ASP A 65 -57.81 51.22 -6.87
CA ASP A 65 -57.72 49.86 -7.41
C ASP A 65 -56.28 49.35 -7.37
N SER A 66 -55.33 50.23 -7.67
CA SER A 66 -53.90 49.94 -7.53
C SER A 66 -53.49 49.73 -6.07
N ILE A 67 -54.11 50.44 -5.11
CA ILE A 67 -53.91 50.17 -3.68
C ILE A 67 -54.39 48.76 -3.30
N VAL A 68 -55.55 48.33 -3.80
CA VAL A 68 -56.10 46.98 -3.55
C VAL A 68 -55.19 45.89 -4.14
N GLU A 69 -54.67 46.09 -5.35
CA GLU A 69 -53.72 45.17 -5.97
C GLU A 69 -52.39 45.08 -5.22
N ILE A 70 -51.83 46.21 -4.78
CA ILE A 70 -50.61 46.23 -3.95
C ILE A 70 -50.84 45.47 -2.63
N GLN A 71 -52.01 45.65 -2.00
CA GLN A 71 -52.35 44.88 -0.79
C GLN A 71 -52.46 43.38 -1.07
N LYS A 72 -53.07 42.99 -2.20
CA LYS A 72 -53.17 41.59 -2.63
C LYS A 72 -51.78 40.98 -2.88
N LEU A 73 -50.90 41.69 -3.58
CA LEU A 73 -49.51 41.27 -3.81
C LEU A 73 -48.74 41.14 -2.51
N ARG A 74 -48.86 42.09 -1.57
CA ARG A 74 -48.21 41.98 -0.25
C ARG A 74 -48.69 40.75 0.53
N ARG A 75 -50.00 40.44 0.47
CA ARG A 75 -50.55 39.23 1.11
C ARG A 75 -50.00 37.96 0.44
N GLN A 76 -49.94 37.93 -0.90
CA GLN A 76 -49.37 36.81 -1.65
C GLN A 76 -47.88 36.63 -1.36
N LEU A 77 -47.11 37.72 -1.32
CA LEU A 77 -45.68 37.71 -1.01
C LEU A 77 -45.44 37.14 0.40
N ARG A 78 -46.19 37.59 1.41
CA ARG A 78 -46.09 37.05 2.78
C ARG A 78 -46.47 35.57 2.85
N ALA A 79 -47.50 35.16 2.11
CA ALA A 79 -47.90 33.75 2.05
C ALA A 79 -46.82 32.88 1.39
N GLN A 80 -46.19 33.38 0.31
CA GLN A 80 -45.08 32.70 -0.34
C GLN A 80 -43.83 32.65 0.55
N ASP A 81 -43.50 33.73 1.24
CA ASP A 81 -42.36 33.80 2.16
C ASP A 81 -42.53 32.83 3.33
N LYS A 82 -43.73 32.75 3.90
CA LYS A 82 -44.08 31.72 4.90
C LYS A 82 -43.95 30.30 4.35
N LYS A 83 -44.32 30.06 3.09
CA LYS A 83 -44.18 28.75 2.44
C LYS A 83 -42.71 28.41 2.15
N GLN A 84 -41.90 29.39 1.74
CA GLN A 84 -40.49 29.21 1.46
C GLN A 84 -39.70 28.94 2.75
N THR A 85 -39.99 29.67 3.83
CA THR A 85 -39.37 29.44 5.14
C THR A 85 -39.71 28.06 5.72
N LEU A 86 -40.95 27.59 5.57
CA LEU A 86 -41.32 26.22 5.95
C LEU A 86 -40.55 25.18 5.13
N ARG A 87 -40.49 25.33 3.80
CA ARG A 87 -39.72 24.43 2.93
C ARG A 87 -38.23 24.44 3.27
N ALA A 88 -37.65 25.61 3.53
CA ALA A 88 -36.25 25.73 3.91
C ALA A 88 -35.98 25.00 5.24
N LYS A 89 -36.92 25.07 6.19
CA LYS A 89 -36.84 24.34 7.44
C LYS A 89 -36.94 22.83 7.23
N GLU A 90 -37.89 22.36 6.43
CA GLU A 90 -38.03 20.94 6.07
C GLU A 90 -36.76 20.41 5.41
N VAL A 91 -36.22 21.12 4.43
CA VAL A 91 -34.97 20.74 3.76
C VAL A 91 -33.82 20.69 4.76
N LYS A 92 -33.70 21.68 5.64
CA LYS A 92 -32.68 21.70 6.69
C LYS A 92 -32.80 20.50 7.63
N ASP A 93 -34.00 20.15 8.04
CA ASP A 93 -34.24 19.00 8.91
C ASP A 93 -33.95 17.68 8.19
N THR A 94 -34.32 17.54 6.91
CA THR A 94 -33.95 16.36 6.10
C THR A 94 -32.45 16.21 5.91
N ILE A 95 -31.75 17.30 5.58
CA ILE A 95 -30.28 17.28 5.41
C ILE A 95 -29.61 16.94 6.74
N LYS A 96 -30.08 17.52 7.85
CA LYS A 96 -29.53 17.25 9.17
C LYS A 96 -29.68 15.77 9.56
N ASN A 97 -30.81 15.15 9.25
CA ASN A 97 -31.03 13.73 9.57
C ASN A 97 -30.22 12.82 8.64
N LEU A 98 -30.24 13.06 7.33
CA LEU A 98 -29.43 12.30 6.38
C LEU A 98 -27.93 12.36 6.69
N LEU A 99 -27.44 13.55 7.04
CA LEU A 99 -26.03 13.73 7.40
C LEU A 99 -25.68 12.99 8.70
N LYS A 100 -26.58 12.98 9.69
CA LYS A 100 -26.37 12.21 10.92
C LYS A 100 -26.31 10.72 10.64
N ASP A 101 -27.23 10.19 9.85
CA ASP A 101 -27.30 8.78 9.53
C ASP A 101 -26.06 8.36 8.74
N GLN A 102 -25.68 9.15 7.72
CA GLN A 102 -24.47 8.91 6.93
C GLN A 102 -23.19 8.94 7.79
N VAL A 103 -23.05 9.94 8.68
CA VAL A 103 -21.89 10.03 9.57
C VAL A 103 -21.83 8.84 10.53
N VAL A 104 -22.97 8.41 11.07
CA VAL A 104 -23.03 7.25 11.96
C VAL A 104 -22.63 5.97 11.21
N ASP A 105 -23.11 5.77 9.99
CA ASP A 105 -22.78 4.60 9.18
C ASP A 105 -21.30 4.58 8.77
N GLU A 106 -20.76 5.71 8.33
CA GLU A 106 -19.34 5.85 8.00
C GLU A 106 -18.44 5.63 9.22
N MET A 107 -18.77 6.25 10.36
CA MET A 107 -18.04 6.07 11.61
C MET A 107 -18.11 4.61 12.09
N ARG A 108 -19.28 3.98 12.01
CA ARG A 108 -19.45 2.57 12.40
C ARG A 108 -18.59 1.65 11.55
N SER A 109 -18.58 1.85 10.23
CA SER A 109 -17.72 1.09 9.33
C SER A 109 -16.24 1.29 9.67
N HIS A 110 -15.82 2.53 9.92
CA HIS A 110 -14.43 2.83 10.24
C HIS A 110 -13.99 2.22 11.58
N ILE A 111 -14.83 2.33 12.62
CA ILE A 111 -14.59 1.73 13.94
C ILE A 111 -14.49 0.21 13.82
N GLN A 112 -15.38 -0.43 13.05
CA GLN A 112 -15.34 -1.88 12.88
C GLN A 112 -14.05 -2.33 12.18
N GLU A 113 -13.58 -1.59 11.18
CA GLU A 113 -12.31 -1.88 10.51
C GLU A 113 -11.11 -1.71 11.46
N GLN A 114 -11.09 -0.64 12.26
CA GLN A 114 -10.04 -0.40 13.24
C GLN A 114 -10.01 -1.48 14.33
N ILE A 115 -11.18 -1.85 14.87
CA ILE A 115 -11.30 -2.93 15.85
C ILE A 115 -10.79 -4.24 15.25
N GLY A 116 -11.15 -4.55 14.00
CA GLY A 116 -10.67 -5.75 13.32
C GLY A 116 -9.14 -5.80 13.19
N LYS A 117 -8.51 -4.66 12.84
CA LYS A 117 -7.04 -4.54 12.77
C LYS A 117 -6.38 -4.71 14.13
N GLU A 118 -6.93 -4.07 15.15
CA GLU A 118 -6.40 -4.13 16.51
C GLU A 118 -6.52 -5.53 17.11
N ILE A 119 -7.66 -6.20 16.93
CA ILE A 119 -7.84 -7.61 17.33
C ILE A 119 -6.82 -8.50 16.61
N ALA A 120 -6.62 -8.32 15.31
CA ALA A 120 -5.67 -9.13 14.55
C ALA A 120 -4.23 -8.96 15.07
N LEU A 121 -3.83 -7.74 15.45
CA LEU A 121 -2.53 -7.47 16.07
C LEU A 121 -2.42 -8.14 17.44
N GLN A 122 -3.41 -7.95 18.32
CA GLN A 122 -3.40 -8.52 19.66
C GLN A 122 -3.41 -10.05 19.65
N VAL A 123 -4.21 -10.67 18.77
CA VAL A 123 -4.23 -12.13 18.60
C VAL A 123 -2.86 -12.62 18.12
N LYS A 124 -2.24 -11.92 17.16
CA LYS A 124 -0.91 -12.28 16.68
C LYS A 124 0.13 -12.20 17.81
N GLU A 125 0.16 -11.11 18.56
CA GLU A 125 1.11 -10.93 19.67
C GLU A 125 0.90 -11.97 20.78
N GLN A 126 -0.36 -12.23 21.17
CA GLN A 126 -0.67 -13.25 22.18
C GLN A 126 -0.31 -14.65 21.68
N MET A 127 -0.59 -14.96 20.43
CA MET A 127 -0.24 -16.25 19.84
C MET A 127 1.28 -16.41 19.74
N ASP A 128 2.01 -15.38 19.32
CA ASP A 128 3.48 -15.39 19.27
C ASP A 128 4.08 -15.58 20.68
N ALA A 129 3.52 -14.93 21.71
CA ALA A 129 3.94 -15.10 23.10
C ALA A 129 3.65 -16.53 23.63
N GLN A 130 2.45 -17.06 23.40
CA GLN A 130 2.09 -18.42 23.78
C GLN A 130 2.91 -19.47 23.04
N ILE A 131 3.21 -19.24 21.76
CA ILE A 131 4.10 -20.09 20.97
C ILE A 131 5.50 -20.10 21.60
N GLN A 132 6.04 -18.94 22.00
CA GLN A 132 7.36 -18.88 22.65
C GLN A 132 7.36 -19.57 24.03
N GLU A 133 6.27 -19.47 24.79
CA GLU A 133 6.15 -20.13 26.11
C GLU A 133 6.06 -21.66 25.98
N HIS A 134 5.26 -22.16 25.05
CA HIS A 134 5.01 -23.60 24.91
C HIS A 134 5.98 -24.33 23.98
N LEU A 135 6.65 -23.63 23.06
CA LEU A 135 7.66 -24.17 22.16
C LEU A 135 9.02 -23.52 22.47
N PRO A 136 9.76 -24.03 23.48
CA PRO A 136 11.01 -23.43 23.92
C PRO A 136 12.11 -23.44 22.84
N ILE A 137 11.99 -24.35 21.86
CA ILE A 137 12.88 -24.41 20.69
C ILE A 137 12.06 -24.00 19.47
N PRO A 138 12.47 -22.96 18.73
CA PRO A 138 11.75 -22.54 17.54
C PRO A 138 11.74 -23.69 16.51
N LEU A 139 10.59 -23.92 15.86
CA LEU A 139 10.41 -25.00 14.87
C LEU A 139 11.49 -25.03 13.78
N ARG A 140 12.02 -23.86 13.40
CA ARG A 140 13.13 -23.73 12.45
C ARG A 140 14.41 -24.38 12.96
N GLN A 141 14.72 -24.20 14.25
CA GLN A 141 15.87 -24.83 14.87
C GLN A 141 15.68 -26.34 14.96
N GLN A 142 14.51 -26.81 15.38
CA GLN A 142 14.20 -28.26 15.39
C GLN A 142 14.35 -28.90 14.00
N THR A 143 13.89 -28.19 12.96
CA THR A 143 14.03 -28.66 11.57
C THR A 143 15.51 -28.74 11.15
N ASN A 144 16.34 -27.78 11.58
CA ASN A 144 17.76 -27.78 11.27
C ASN A 144 18.50 -28.88 12.03
N GLU A 145 18.21 -29.08 13.32
CA GLU A 145 18.77 -30.17 14.14
C GLU A 145 18.39 -31.52 13.54
N GLY A 146 17.13 -31.74 13.19
CA GLY A 146 16.70 -32.97 12.53
C GLY A 146 17.35 -33.19 11.16
N ARG A 147 17.60 -32.14 10.37
CA ARG A 147 18.35 -32.25 9.11
C ARG A 147 19.80 -32.69 9.34
N LEU A 148 20.46 -32.12 10.35
CA LEU A 148 21.82 -32.50 10.72
C LEU A 148 21.87 -33.95 11.20
N GLU A 149 20.90 -34.37 12.00
CA GLU A 149 20.78 -35.75 12.46
C GLU A 149 20.59 -36.73 11.29
N ILE A 150 19.72 -36.41 10.32
CA ILE A 150 19.55 -37.23 9.12
C ILE A 150 20.85 -37.36 8.32
N ILE A 151 21.62 -36.28 8.19
CA ILE A 151 22.93 -36.30 7.53
C ILE A 151 23.89 -37.22 8.29
N ASN A 152 23.96 -37.10 9.62
CA ASN A 152 24.79 -37.95 10.47
C ASN A 152 24.39 -39.43 10.37
N LEU A 153 23.09 -39.73 10.37
CA LEU A 153 22.57 -41.09 10.19
C LEU A 153 22.91 -41.63 8.81
N ARG A 154 22.85 -40.80 7.76
CA ARG A 154 23.24 -41.20 6.41
C ARG A 154 24.74 -41.53 6.34
N HIS A 155 25.60 -40.72 6.95
CA HIS A 155 27.03 -41.01 7.04
C HIS A 155 27.28 -42.29 7.84
N ALA A 156 26.59 -42.48 8.96
CA ALA A 156 26.69 -43.70 9.78
C ALA A 156 26.23 -44.95 9.00
N LEU A 157 25.17 -44.84 8.19
CA LEU A 157 24.71 -45.93 7.32
C LEU A 157 25.75 -46.27 6.27
N VAL A 158 26.27 -45.28 5.54
CA VAL A 158 27.31 -45.50 4.53
C VAL A 158 28.56 -46.13 5.16
N ASN A 159 28.96 -45.65 6.34
CA ASN A 159 30.08 -46.21 7.09
C ASN A 159 29.81 -47.65 7.54
N SER A 160 28.59 -47.97 7.99
CA SER A 160 28.19 -49.32 8.34
C SER A 160 28.24 -50.26 7.14
N GLU A 161 27.77 -49.80 5.96
CA GLU A 161 27.86 -50.57 4.73
C GLU A 161 29.31 -50.77 4.26
N ALA A 162 30.16 -49.74 4.35
CA ALA A 162 31.58 -49.83 4.05
C ALA A 162 32.27 -50.84 5.00
N ARG A 163 31.99 -50.76 6.30
CA ARG A 163 32.50 -51.71 7.30
C ARG A 163 32.06 -53.14 7.03
N ARG A 164 30.79 -53.34 6.64
CA ARG A 164 30.28 -54.65 6.25
C ARG A 164 31.03 -55.20 5.03
N LYS A 165 31.30 -54.38 4.01
CA LYS A 165 32.10 -54.80 2.84
C LYS A 165 33.54 -55.15 3.25
N ASN A 166 34.17 -54.30 4.04
CA ASN A 166 35.54 -54.52 4.53
C ASN A 166 35.66 -55.78 5.39
N SER A 167 34.65 -56.10 6.20
CA SER A 167 34.64 -57.33 7.01
C SER A 167 34.66 -58.62 6.18
N MET A 168 34.28 -58.54 4.90
CA MET A 168 34.30 -59.68 3.97
C MET A 168 35.64 -59.81 3.24
N VAL A 169 36.54 -58.83 3.34
CA VAL A 169 37.87 -58.87 2.72
C VAL A 169 38.72 -59.90 3.45
N ASP A 170 39.27 -60.85 2.71
CA ASP A 170 40.17 -61.86 3.25
C ASP A 170 41.58 -61.27 3.37
N LEU A 171 42.15 -61.31 4.57
CA LEU A 171 43.48 -60.78 4.87
C LEU A 171 44.61 -61.45 4.07
N ARG A 172 44.34 -62.60 3.44
CA ARG A 172 45.30 -63.29 2.56
C ARG A 172 45.49 -62.59 1.22
N TYR A 173 44.50 -61.83 0.75
CA TYR A 173 44.57 -61.09 -0.51
C TYR A 173 44.79 -59.61 -0.21
N GLU A 174 46.06 -59.19 -0.22
CA GLU A 174 46.43 -57.82 0.18
C GLU A 174 46.01 -56.74 -0.84
N ASP A 175 45.73 -57.16 -2.09
CA ASP A 175 45.36 -56.29 -3.20
C ASP A 175 43.83 -56.11 -3.34
N ASP A 176 43.03 -56.66 -2.42
CA ASP A 176 41.57 -56.46 -2.43
C ASP A 176 41.20 -55.01 -2.01
N PRO A 177 40.32 -54.33 -2.76
CA PRO A 177 40.01 -52.93 -2.53
C PRO A 177 39.16 -52.73 -1.28
N LEU A 178 39.60 -51.80 -0.42
CA LEU A 178 38.90 -51.39 0.78
C LEU A 178 37.80 -50.36 0.46
N ALA A 179 36.60 -50.60 0.98
CA ALA A 179 35.51 -49.64 0.94
C ALA A 179 35.79 -48.48 1.92
N VAL A 180 35.76 -47.25 1.38
CA VAL A 180 36.09 -46.03 2.14
C VAL A 180 35.08 -45.76 3.25
N VAL A 181 35.58 -45.69 4.49
CA VAL A 181 34.84 -45.20 5.65
C VAL A 181 35.01 -43.68 5.72
N MET A 182 33.92 -42.94 5.82
CA MET A 182 33.92 -41.47 5.91
C MET A 182 34.33 -41.00 7.31
N LYS A 183 34.92 -39.81 7.38
CA LYS A 183 35.22 -39.08 8.62
C LYS A 183 33.93 -38.72 9.38
N PRO A 184 34.01 -38.32 10.66
CA PRO A 184 32.87 -37.75 11.38
C PRO A 184 32.23 -36.56 10.65
N ASP A 185 33.04 -35.79 9.93
CA ASP A 185 32.61 -34.64 9.13
C ASP A 185 31.90 -35.04 7.81
N GLY A 186 31.81 -36.34 7.50
CA GLY A 186 31.22 -36.86 6.26
C GLY A 186 32.11 -36.78 5.03
N THR A 187 33.29 -36.20 5.15
CA THR A 187 34.29 -36.15 4.09
C THR A 187 35.10 -37.44 4.02
N ARG A 188 35.74 -37.69 2.88
CA ARG A 188 36.69 -38.80 2.72
C ARG A 188 38.06 -38.34 3.19
N SER A 189 38.84 -39.23 3.81
CA SER A 189 40.26 -38.95 4.08
C SER A 189 41.06 -39.05 2.78
N ASP A 190 41.91 -38.06 2.54
CA ASP A 190 42.84 -38.07 1.42
C ASP A 190 43.93 -39.14 1.59
N LEU A 191 44.17 -39.55 2.85
CA LEU A 191 45.12 -40.60 3.23
C LEU A 191 44.44 -41.96 3.39
N TYR A 192 43.23 -42.14 2.86
CA TYR A 192 42.56 -43.44 2.95
C TYR A 192 43.25 -44.45 2.00
N PRO A 193 43.73 -45.60 2.48
CA PRO A 193 44.42 -46.58 1.65
C PRO A 193 43.44 -47.24 0.67
N ALA A 194 43.91 -47.50 -0.56
CA ALA A 194 43.12 -48.24 -1.54
C ALA A 194 42.93 -49.70 -1.11
N ASP A 195 44.01 -50.35 -0.65
CA ASP A 195 44.05 -51.78 -0.35
C ASP A 195 44.87 -52.06 0.93
N LEU A 196 44.81 -53.28 1.46
CA LEU A 196 45.56 -53.68 2.67
C LEU A 196 47.07 -53.55 2.50
N ARG A 197 47.57 -53.81 1.28
CA ARG A 197 48.99 -53.62 0.93
C ARG A 197 49.45 -52.18 1.10
N SER A 198 48.61 -51.23 0.64
CA SER A 198 48.88 -49.80 0.78
C SER A 198 48.88 -49.38 2.25
N LEU A 199 47.93 -49.89 3.05
CA LEU A 199 47.86 -49.62 4.49
C LEU A 199 49.11 -50.10 5.24
N ARG A 200 49.65 -51.28 4.89
CA ARG A 200 50.88 -51.83 5.50
C ARG A 200 52.15 -51.04 5.10
N ALA A 201 52.13 -50.38 3.94
CA ALA A 201 53.23 -49.56 3.46
C ALA A 201 53.28 -48.15 4.07
N TYR A 202 52.28 -47.74 4.86
CA TYR A 202 52.25 -46.42 5.48
C TYR A 202 53.35 -46.27 6.53
N ASP A 203 53.98 -45.10 6.57
CA ASP A 203 54.90 -44.74 7.64
C ASP A 203 54.14 -44.38 8.93
N THR A 204 54.87 -44.28 10.04
CA THR A 204 54.29 -43.92 11.34
C THR A 204 53.55 -42.59 11.28
N TYR A 205 54.03 -41.65 10.46
CA TYR A 205 53.42 -40.32 10.30
C TYR A 205 52.08 -40.39 9.55
N MET A 206 52.01 -41.06 8.40
CA MET A 206 50.77 -41.25 7.65
C MET A 206 49.74 -42.04 8.45
N MET A 207 50.17 -43.07 9.18
CA MET A 207 49.28 -43.84 10.05
C MET A 207 48.70 -42.98 11.19
N SER A 208 49.53 -42.17 11.86
CA SER A 208 49.09 -41.21 12.89
C SER A 208 48.09 -40.20 12.30
N ALA A 209 48.39 -39.61 11.14
CA ALA A 209 47.50 -38.69 10.45
C ALA A 209 46.16 -39.34 10.07
N LEU A 210 46.17 -40.60 9.60
CA LEU A 210 44.97 -41.36 9.28
C LEU A 210 44.12 -41.65 10.52
N LEU A 211 44.74 -42.07 11.64
CA LEU A 211 44.02 -42.29 12.89
C LEU A 211 43.37 -41.00 13.39
N LYS A 212 44.10 -39.88 13.33
CA LYS A 212 43.61 -38.56 13.72
C LYS A 212 42.44 -38.11 12.86
N ASP A 213 42.48 -38.34 11.55
CA ASP A 213 41.39 -38.05 10.61
C ASP A 213 40.08 -38.77 10.96
N HIS A 214 40.19 -39.96 11.57
CA HIS A 214 39.06 -40.76 12.01
C HIS A 214 38.75 -40.61 13.52
N GLY A 215 39.44 -39.71 14.22
CA GLY A 215 39.25 -39.46 15.66
C GLY A 215 39.66 -40.64 16.56
N LEU A 216 40.57 -41.49 16.09
CA LEU A 216 41.09 -42.64 16.84
C LEU A 216 42.31 -42.23 17.66
N PRO A 217 42.46 -42.73 18.91
CA PRO A 217 43.65 -42.45 19.71
C PRO A 217 44.87 -43.17 19.13
N GLU A 218 46.00 -42.47 19.12
CA GLU A 218 47.29 -42.98 18.65
C GLU A 218 47.98 -43.82 19.74
N LEU A 219 48.49 -44.99 19.36
CA LEU A 219 49.26 -45.91 20.21
C LEU A 219 50.75 -45.88 19.84
N GLN A 220 51.57 -46.42 20.75
CA GLN A 220 53.04 -46.38 20.66
C GLN A 220 53.61 -47.26 19.54
N SER A 221 52.93 -48.35 19.18
CA SER A 221 53.38 -49.30 18.16
C SER A 221 52.56 -49.15 16.89
N GLN A 222 53.24 -49.09 15.75
CA GLN A 222 52.62 -49.04 14.42
C GLN A 222 51.67 -50.22 14.19
N ASP A 223 52.03 -51.42 14.63
CA ASP A 223 51.18 -52.60 14.49
C ASP A 223 49.89 -52.49 15.29
N GLN A 224 49.95 -51.85 16.46
CA GLN A 224 48.76 -51.59 17.27
C GLN A 224 47.86 -50.55 16.60
N ASN A 225 48.46 -49.50 16.01
CA ASN A 225 47.74 -48.50 15.22
C ASN A 225 47.04 -49.11 14.00
N ILE A 226 47.75 -49.99 13.26
CA ILE A 226 47.17 -50.75 12.13
C ILE A 226 46.03 -51.62 12.61
N LYS A 227 46.22 -52.42 13.68
CA LYS A 227 45.18 -53.28 14.25
C LYS A 227 43.94 -52.48 14.68
N GLN A 228 44.15 -51.33 15.31
CA GLN A 228 43.07 -50.45 15.74
C GLN A 228 42.31 -49.87 14.54
N PHE A 229 43.01 -49.46 13.49
CA PHE A 229 42.38 -48.99 12.25
C PHE A 229 41.60 -50.11 11.56
N LEU A 230 42.18 -51.32 11.44
CA LEU A 230 41.51 -52.50 10.88
C LEU A 230 40.20 -52.81 11.63
N CYS A 231 40.22 -52.77 12.96
CA CYS A 231 39.02 -52.89 13.78
C CYS A 231 37.99 -51.80 13.48
N HIS A 232 38.43 -50.54 13.34
CA HIS A 232 37.54 -49.42 13.05
C HIS A 232 36.85 -49.54 11.68
N ILE A 233 37.56 -50.06 10.67
CA ILE A 233 37.00 -50.31 9.34
C ILE A 233 36.20 -51.61 9.25
N GLY A 234 36.03 -52.35 10.35
CA GLY A 234 35.16 -53.53 10.44
C GLY A 234 35.84 -54.87 10.20
N ILE A 235 37.17 -54.92 10.09
CA ILE A 235 37.93 -56.16 9.97
C ILE A 235 38.25 -56.66 11.39
N PRO A 236 37.83 -57.87 11.78
CA PRO A 236 37.99 -58.35 13.15
C PRO A 236 39.47 -58.57 13.50
N ALA A 237 39.91 -58.12 14.68
CA ALA A 237 41.29 -58.31 15.17
C ALA A 237 41.75 -59.76 15.21
N GLN A 238 40.82 -60.71 15.31
CA GLN A 238 41.10 -62.13 15.48
C GLN A 238 41.74 -62.76 14.23
N THR A 239 41.46 -62.22 13.04
CA THR A 239 42.12 -62.65 11.80
C THR A 239 43.50 -62.00 11.62
N ALA A 240 43.74 -60.83 12.22
CA ALA A 240 45.02 -60.12 12.15
C ALA A 240 46.12 -60.71 13.06
N GLN A 241 45.75 -61.52 14.07
CA GLN A 241 46.73 -62.25 14.89
C GLN A 241 47.25 -63.52 14.20
N MET A 242 46.43 -64.18 13.37
CA MET A 242 46.78 -65.45 12.74
C MET A 242 47.87 -65.35 11.65
N THR A 243 48.13 -64.15 11.10
CA THR A 243 49.11 -63.96 10.02
C THR A 243 50.47 -63.44 10.50
N LEU A 244 50.61 -63.03 11.77
CA LEU A 244 51.87 -62.50 12.31
C LEU A 244 52.74 -63.56 13.01
N ASP A 245 52.16 -64.72 13.38
CA ASP A 245 52.90 -65.82 14.02
C ASP A 245 53.42 -66.87 13.01
N SER A 246 53.16 -66.70 11.71
CA SER A 246 53.65 -67.62 10.68
C SER A 246 54.98 -67.15 10.09
N ASP A 247 56.04 -67.16 10.92
CA ASP A 247 57.41 -67.18 10.43
C ASP A 247 57.86 -68.64 10.15
N PRO A 248 58.69 -68.86 9.11
CA PRO A 248 58.84 -70.15 8.47
C PRO A 248 59.72 -71.10 9.28
N LEU A 249 59.32 -72.37 9.27
CA LEU A 249 60.15 -73.50 9.65
C LEU A 249 61.51 -73.42 8.96
N THR A 250 62.54 -73.11 9.75
CA THR A 250 63.94 -73.34 9.42
C THR A 250 64.14 -74.86 9.29
N ILE A 251 64.37 -75.35 8.07
CA ILE A 251 65.00 -76.65 7.80
C ILE A 251 66.39 -76.35 7.26
#